data_AF-A0A844CQH3-F1
#
_entry.id   AF-A0A844CQH3-F1
#
_cell.length_a   1.000
_cell.length_b   1.000
_cell.length_c   1.000
_cell.angle_alpha   90.00
_cell.angle_beta   90.00
_cell.angle_gamma   90.00
#
_symmetry.space_group_name_H-M   'P 1'
#
loop_
_entity.id
_entity.type
_entity.pdbx_description
1 polymer ?
#
loop_
_entity_poly.entity_id
_entity_poly.type
_entity_poly.pdbx_seq_one_letter_code
_entity_poly.pdbx_strand_id
1 'polypeptide(L)'
;MDRQRTLLQLTQKMSAAIAAQDWQALTAINTLLGTALPQMAAQGKWNSAEWAALAALRQMHEEAVKRCNLATDELAQKLQQMQANQEGWLAYALESEYA
;
A
#
# COMPACT_ATOMS: atom_id res chain seq x y z
N MET A 1 21.26 13.56 -13.86
CA MET A 1 20.86 14.17 -12.58
C MET A 1 19.35 14.16 -12.39
N ASP A 2 18.53 14.39 -13.42
CA ASP A 2 17.07 14.30 -13.32
C ASP A 2 16.54 12.95 -12.83
N ARG A 3 16.99 11.83 -13.39
CA ARG A 3 16.49 10.48 -13.01
C ARG A 3 16.63 10.20 -11.51
N GLN A 4 17.78 10.52 -10.91
CA GLN A 4 18.02 10.33 -9.47
C GLN A 4 17.09 11.21 -8.63
N ARG A 5 16.90 12.49 -8.99
CA ARG A 5 15.97 13.38 -8.28
C ARG A 5 14.54 12.89 -8.37
N THR A 6 14.11 12.44 -9.55
CA THR A 6 12.77 11.89 -9.76
C THR A 6 12.56 10.65 -8.90
N LEU A 7 13.53 9.73 -8.84
CA LEU A 7 13.44 8.55 -7.97
C LEU A 7 13.30 8.93 -6.49
N LEU A 8 14.14 9.84 -5.99
CA LEU A 8 14.07 10.29 -4.59
C LEU A 8 12.75 10.99 -4.26
N GLN A 9 12.23 11.82 -5.18
CA GLN A 9 10.93 12.46 -5.03
C GLN A 9 9.79 11.43 -4.99
N LEU A 10 9.86 10.38 -5.82
CA LEU A 10 8.88 9.30 -5.81
C LEU A 10 8.96 8.50 -4.50
N THR A 11 10.16 8.22 -3.99
CA THR A 11 10.35 7.60 -2.67
C THR A 11 9.70 8.43 -1.56
N GLN A 12 9.89 9.75 -1.57
CA GLN A 12 9.32 10.64 -0.55
C GLN A 12 7.80 10.78 -0.66
N LYS A 13 7.26 10.84 -1.87
CA LYS A 13 5.80 10.82 -2.08
C LYS A 13 5.18 9.51 -1.63
N MET A 14 5.86 8.39 -1.89
CA MET A 14 5.40 7.08 -1.44
C MET A 14 5.39 6.98 0.08
N SER A 15 6.46 7.44 0.76
CA SER A 15 6.49 7.41 2.23
C SER A 15 5.39 8.29 2.86
N ALA A 16 5.13 9.47 2.29
CA ALA A 16 4.03 10.33 2.73
C ALA A 16 2.66 9.66 2.54
N ALA A 17 2.44 9.00 1.39
CA ALA A 17 1.20 8.28 1.11
C ALA A 17 1.00 7.07 2.06
N ILE A 18 2.08 6.34 2.37
CA ILE A 18 2.05 5.27 3.41
C ILE A 18 1.66 5.84 4.76
N ALA A 19 2.29 6.95 5.17
CA ALA A 19 2.04 7.57 6.48
C ALA A 19 0.61 8.10 6.61
N ALA A 20 0.05 8.63 5.51
CA ALA A 20 -1.33 9.10 5.45
C ALA A 20 -2.36 7.98 5.23
N GLN A 21 -1.92 6.73 5.04
CA GLN A 21 -2.77 5.60 4.63
C GLN A 21 -3.59 5.91 3.36
N ASP A 22 -3.02 6.72 2.46
CA ASP A 22 -3.66 7.10 1.21
C ASP A 22 -3.42 6.01 0.15
N TRP A 23 -4.29 4.99 0.18
CA TRP A 23 -4.21 3.83 -0.70
C TRP A 23 -4.40 4.19 -2.19
N GLN A 24 -5.15 5.25 -2.49
CA GLN A 24 -5.33 5.74 -3.86
C GLN A 24 -4.04 6.39 -4.38
N ALA A 25 -3.41 7.25 -3.58
CA ALA A 25 -2.12 7.84 -3.93
C ALA A 25 -1.04 6.76 -4.09
N LEU A 26 -1.03 5.72 -3.24
CA LEU A 26 -0.11 4.59 -3.39
C LEU A 26 -0.30 3.84 -4.70
N THR A 27 -1.55 3.62 -5.10
CA THR A 27 -1.87 2.97 -6.39
C THR A 27 -1.39 3.81 -7.56
N ALA A 28 -1.67 5.11 -7.55
CA ALA A 28 -1.23 6.04 -8.60
C ALA A 28 0.31 6.10 -8.72
N ILE A 29 1.02 6.14 -7.58
CA ILE A 29 2.49 6.10 -7.56
C ILE A 29 2.99 4.77 -8.12
N ASN A 30 2.39 3.64 -7.73
CA ASN A 30 2.78 2.32 -8.24
C ASN A 30 2.59 2.19 -9.76
N THR A 31 1.46 2.65 -10.30
CA THR A 31 1.22 2.67 -11.75
C THR A 31 2.23 3.56 -12.48
N LEU A 32 2.55 4.73 -11.90
CA LEU A 32 3.56 5.62 -12.46
C LEU A 32 4.94 4.95 -12.45
N LEU A 33 5.31 4.24 -11.38
CA LEU A 33 6.56 3.48 -11.33
C LEU A 33 6.63 2.40 -12.41
N GLY A 34 5.53 1.66 -12.63
CA GLY A 34 5.45 0.63 -13.66
C GLY A 34 5.68 1.14 -15.08
N THR A 35 5.34 2.40 -15.36
CA THR A 35 5.55 3.01 -16.69
C THR A 35 6.85 3.80 -16.79
N ALA A 36 7.25 4.50 -15.73
CA ALA A 36 8.42 5.37 -15.73
C ALA A 36 9.74 4.61 -15.62
N LEU A 37 9.82 3.54 -14.81
CA LEU A 37 11.06 2.79 -14.61
C LEU A 37 11.59 2.13 -15.90
N PRO A 38 10.76 1.45 -16.72
CA PRO A 38 11.21 0.89 -18.00
C PRO A 38 11.68 1.97 -18.98
N GLN A 39 10.98 3.10 -19.04
CA GLN A 39 11.37 4.23 -19.89
C GLN A 39 12.71 4.83 -19.45
N MET A 40 12.95 4.96 -18.15
CA MET A 40 14.23 5.44 -17.60
C MET A 40 15.38 4.44 -17.83
N ALA A 41 15.09 3.14 -17.78
CA ALA A 41 16.06 2.09 -18.11
C ALA A 41 16.43 2.09 -19.60
N ALA A 42 15.49 2.45 -20.48
CA ALA A 42 15.75 2.58 -21.91
C ALA A 42 16.65 3.78 -22.27
N GLN A 43 16.77 4.77 -21.39
CA GLN A 43 17.63 5.96 -21.58
C GLN A 43 19.13 5.68 -21.36
N GLY A 44 19.50 4.45 -21.02
CA GLY A 44 20.89 4.02 -20.90
C GLY A 44 21.27 3.57 -19.49
N LYS A 45 22.53 3.14 -19.34
CA LYS A 45 23.04 2.49 -18.14
C LYS A 45 22.83 3.33 -16.88
N TRP A 46 22.44 2.65 -15.81
CA TRP A 46 22.28 3.20 -14.47
C TRP A 46 23.65 3.42 -13.83
N ASN A 47 23.86 4.59 -13.23
CA ASN A 47 25.04 4.86 -12.41
C ASN A 47 24.82 4.42 -10.95
N SER A 48 25.88 4.38 -10.14
CA SER A 48 25.82 3.91 -8.75
C SER A 48 24.87 4.74 -7.87
N ALA A 49 24.76 6.05 -8.10
CA ALA A 49 23.87 6.92 -7.34
C ALA A 49 22.39 6.69 -7.70
N GLU A 50 22.10 6.42 -8.97
CA GLU A 50 20.75 6.05 -9.42
C GLU A 50 20.36 4.66 -8.91
N TRP A 51 21.31 3.71 -8.86
CA TRP A 51 21.10 2.40 -8.23
C TRP A 51 20.78 2.50 -6.73
N ALA A 52 21.48 3.35 -6.00
CA ALA A 52 21.19 3.59 -4.58
C ALA A 52 19.78 4.18 -4.39
N ALA A 53 19.36 5.12 -5.26
CA ALA A 53 18.02 5.68 -5.23
C ALA A 53 16.94 4.62 -5.58
N LEU A 54 17.21 3.74 -6.54
CA LEU A 54 16.33 2.60 -6.86
C LEU A 54 16.20 1.62 -5.69
N ALA A 55 17.29 1.32 -5.00
CA ALA A 55 17.27 0.44 -3.84
C ALA A 55 16.43 1.04 -2.70
N ALA A 56 16.58 2.34 -2.44
CA ALA A 56 15.76 3.06 -1.45
C ALA A 56 14.26 3.05 -1.83
N LEU A 57 13.94 3.28 -3.10
CA LEU A 57 12.58 3.20 -3.61
C LEU A 57 12.00 1.79 -3.45
N ARG A 58 12.77 0.75 -3.77
CA ARG A 58 12.35 -0.65 -3.59
C ARG A 58 12.04 -0.96 -2.12
N GLN A 59 12.89 -0.53 -1.21
CA GLN A 59 12.66 -0.74 0.23
C GLN A 59 11.35 -0.09 0.70
N MET A 60 11.04 1.13 0.22
CA MET A 60 9.77 1.78 0.53
C MET A 60 8.57 1.08 -0.10
N HIS A 61 8.73 0.52 -1.29
CA HIS A 61 7.68 -0.28 -1.91
C HIS A 61 7.38 -1.55 -1.10
N GLU A 62 8.41 -2.27 -0.65
CA GLU A 62 8.25 -3.44 0.22
C GLU A 62 7.57 -3.09 1.56
N GLU A 63 7.89 -1.93 2.15
CA GLU A 63 7.20 -1.43 3.35
C GLU A 63 5.73 -1.09 3.07
N ALA A 64 5.43 -0.48 1.93
CA ALA A 64 4.03 -0.21 1.54
C ALA A 64 3.21 -1.50 1.43
N VAL A 65 3.78 -2.56 0.83
CA VAL A 65 3.12 -3.86 0.73
C VAL A 65 2.80 -4.43 2.12
N LYS A 66 3.75 -4.37 3.05
CA LYS A 66 3.51 -4.81 4.44
C LYS A 66 2.38 -4.04 5.10
N ARG A 67 2.35 -2.71 4.93
CA ARG A 67 1.31 -1.83 5.47
C ARG A 67 -0.07 -2.12 4.87
N CYS A 68 -0.13 -2.36 3.56
CA CYS A 68 -1.37 -2.75 2.89
C CYS A 68 -1.89 -4.10 3.41
N ASN A 69 -1.01 -5.09 3.58
CA ASN A 69 -1.39 -6.40 4.11
C ASN A 69 -1.93 -6.28 5.54
N LEU A 70 -1.23 -5.54 6.41
CA LEU A 70 -1.67 -5.31 7.78
C LEU A 70 -3.04 -4.60 7.84
N ALA A 71 -3.25 -3.57 7.02
CA ALA A 71 -4.55 -2.90 6.93
C ALA A 71 -5.67 -3.83 6.42
N THR A 72 -5.33 -4.75 5.52
CA THR A 72 -6.28 -5.76 5.01
C THR A 72 -6.66 -6.76 6.09
N ASP A 73 -5.68 -7.23 6.86
CA ASP A 73 -5.90 -8.15 7.99
C ASP A 73 -6.74 -7.50 9.09
N GLU A 74 -6.46 -6.24 9.44
CA GLU A 74 -7.25 -5.46 10.40
C GLU A 74 -8.71 -5.29 9.93
N LEU A 75 -8.92 -5.03 8.64
CA LEU A 75 -10.26 -4.92 8.06
C LEU A 75 -10.99 -6.26 8.10
N ALA A 76 -10.32 -7.36 7.75
CA ALA A 76 -10.89 -8.69 7.80
C ALA A 76 -11.33 -9.07 9.22
N GLN A 77 -10.51 -8.79 10.23
CA GLN A 77 -10.85 -9.01 11.63
C GLN A 77 -12.08 -8.20 12.06
N LYS A 78 -12.17 -6.92 11.67
CA LYS A 78 -13.35 -6.08 11.97
C LYS A 78 -14.61 -6.60 11.31
N LEU A 79 -14.52 -7.06 10.06
CA LEU A 79 -15.65 -7.66 9.35
C LEU A 79 -16.12 -8.95 10.03
N GLN A 80 -15.19 -9.82 10.45
CA GLN A 80 -15.54 -11.03 11.20
C GLN A 80 -16.21 -10.70 12.54
N GLN A 81 -15.73 -9.70 13.27
CA GLN A 81 -16.37 -9.24 14.50
C GLN A 81 -17.78 -8.69 14.26
N MET A 82 -17.99 -7.93 13.18
CA MET A 82 -19.33 -7.43 12.82
C MET A 82 -20.28 -8.57 12.46
N GLN A 83 -19.81 -9.57 11.71
CA GLN A 83 -20.62 -10.74 11.35
C GLN A 83 -20.98 -11.58 12.59
N ALA A 84 -20.02 -11.84 13.47
CA ALA A 84 -20.25 -12.57 14.71
C ALA A 84 -21.23 -11.83 15.64
N ASN A 85 -21.13 -10.49 15.69
CA ASN A 85 -22.10 -9.68 16.43
C ASN A 85 -23.50 -9.77 15.80
N GLN A 86 -23.63 -9.75 14.46
CA GLN A 86 -24.94 -9.93 13.82
C GLN A 86 -25.56 -11.30 14.12
N GLU A 87 -24.77 -12.37 14.06
CA GLU A 87 -25.24 -13.73 14.40
C GLU A 87 -25.65 -13.83 15.88
N GLY A 88 -24.91 -13.19 16.79
CA GLY A 88 -25.27 -13.12 18.21
C GLY A 88 -26.61 -12.40 18.45
N TRP A 89 -26.87 -11.28 17.77
CA TRP A 89 -28.14 -10.56 17.90
C TRP A 89 -29.31 -11.34 17.28
N LEU A 90 -29.09 -12.06 16.17
CA LEU A 90 -30.10 -12.92 15.56
C LEU A 90 -30.48 -14.10 16.45
N ALA A 91 -29.52 -14.70 17.14
CA ALA A 91 -29.77 -15.77 18.11
C ALA A 91 -30.65 -15.28 19.28
N TYR A 92 -30.34 -14.11 19.86
CA TYR A 92 -31.18 -13.54 20.92
C TYR A 92 -32.56 -13.11 20.42
N ALA A 93 -32.69 -12.60 19.19
CA ALA A 93 -33.99 -12.24 18.62
C ALA A 93 -34.89 -13.47 18.40
N LEU A 94 -34.35 -14.56 17.85
CA LEU A 94 -35.07 -15.83 17.69
C LEU A 94 -35.46 -16.42 19.04
N GLU A 95 -34.57 -16.42 20.03
CA GLU A 95 -34.88 -16.95 21.37
C GLU A 95 -35.97 -16.12 22.09
N SER A 96 -36.07 -14.82 21.79
CA SER A 96 -37.14 -13.95 22.30
C SER A 96 -38.50 -14.10 21.58
N GLU A 97 -38.54 -14.66 20.37
CA GLU A 97 -39.80 -14.95 19.65
C GLU A 97 -40.41 -16.30 20.05
N TYR A 98 -39.63 -17.19 20.68
CA TYR A 98 -40.08 -18.51 21.16
C TYR A 98 -40.29 -18.58 22.69
N ALA A 99 -40.18 -17.46 23.40
CA ALA A 99 -40.48 -17.31 24.83
C ALA A 99 -41.85 -16.64 25.06
#